data_AF-A0A9D7VLC0-F1
#
_entry.id   AF-A0A9D7VLC0-F1
#
_cell.length_a   1.000
_cell.length_b   1.000
_cell.length_c   1.000
_cell.angle_alpha   90.00
_cell.angle_beta   90.00
_cell.angle_gamma   90.00
#
_symmetry.space_group_name_H-M   'P 1'
#
loop_
_entity.id
_entity.type
_entity.pdbx_description
1 polymer ?
#
loop_
_entity_poly.entity_id
_entity_poly.type
_entity_poly.pdbx_seq_one_letter_code
_entity_poly.pdbx_strand_id
1 'polypeptide(L)'
;MLLDLGAGTGATLRALAPHIAAPQAWRLAEHDPALITRARALIGEEQTHIEIVETDLAAGVPEALLEGVDGSPPRRFSIWCRPGGSLPFPANSRHGGCRSWRC
;
A
#
# COMPACT_ATOMS: atom_id res chain seq x y z
N MET A 1 -12.69 -6.14 4.73
CA MET A 1 -11.32 -5.64 5.04
C MET A 1 -10.36 -5.98 3.90
N LEU A 2 -9.43 -5.07 3.57
CA LEU A 2 -8.36 -5.27 2.59
C LEU A 2 -7.04 -5.61 3.30
N LEU A 3 -6.34 -6.65 2.84
CA LEU A 3 -5.06 -7.08 3.40
C LEU A 3 -3.90 -6.83 2.43
N ASP A 4 -2.94 -5.98 2.82
CA ASP A 4 -1.67 -5.77 2.11
C ASP A 4 -0.54 -6.56 2.80
N LEU A 5 0.06 -7.50 2.08
CA LEU A 5 1.17 -8.34 2.56
C LEU A 5 2.50 -7.65 2.23
N GLY A 6 3.41 -7.44 3.16
CA GLY A 6 4.64 -6.69 2.90
C GLY A 6 4.31 -5.25 2.49
N ALA A 7 3.48 -4.60 3.30
CA ALA A 7 2.90 -3.28 3.01
C ALA A 7 3.95 -2.15 2.97
N GLY A 8 5.15 -2.39 3.52
CA GLY A 8 6.21 -1.42 3.66
C GLY A 8 5.70 -0.17 4.37
N THR A 9 5.80 0.98 3.69
CA THR A 9 5.31 2.25 4.25
C THR A 9 3.80 2.45 4.12
N GLY A 10 3.04 1.52 3.51
CA GLY A 10 1.60 1.68 3.22
C GLY A 10 1.30 2.39 1.89
N ALA A 11 2.17 2.26 0.89
CA ALA A 11 2.03 2.95 -0.39
C ALA A 11 0.75 2.54 -1.15
N THR A 12 0.39 1.26 -1.12
CA THR A 12 -0.85 0.73 -1.71
C THR A 12 -2.07 1.39 -1.10
N LEU A 13 -2.12 1.46 0.23
CA LEU A 13 -3.19 2.14 0.95
C LEU A 13 -3.32 3.60 0.52
N ARG A 14 -2.23 4.38 0.58
CA ARG A 14 -2.28 5.81 0.21
C ARG A 14 -2.67 6.03 -1.26
N ALA A 15 -2.32 5.11 -2.14
CA ALA A 15 -2.66 5.18 -3.56
C ALA A 15 -4.11 4.78 -3.83
N LEU A 16 -4.62 3.72 -3.20
CA LEU A 16 -5.94 3.14 -3.51
C LEU A 16 -7.05 3.72 -2.65
N ALA A 17 -6.79 4.02 -1.38
CA ALA A 17 -7.80 4.47 -0.43
C ALA A 17 -8.64 5.67 -0.93
N PRO A 18 -8.08 6.68 -1.61
CA PRO A 18 -8.86 7.80 -2.15
C PRO A 18 -9.79 7.44 -3.31
N HIS A 19 -9.61 6.28 -3.93
CA HIS A 19 -10.35 5.85 -5.13
C HIS A 19 -11.43 4.81 -4.83
N ILE A 20 -11.52 4.32 -3.60
CA ILE A 20 -12.54 3.36 -3.16
C ILE A 20 -13.67 4.16 -2.51
N ALA A 21 -14.82 4.23 -3.18
CA ALA A 21 -15.98 5.03 -2.74
C ALA A 21 -16.78 4.43 -1.57
N ALA A 22 -16.23 3.43 -0.88
CA ALA A 22 -16.88 2.70 0.20
C ALA A 22 -16.03 2.78 1.49
N PRO A 23 -16.66 2.66 2.67
CA PRO A 23 -15.93 2.49 3.93
C PRO A 23 -14.95 1.32 3.82
N GLN A 24 -13.72 1.56 4.24
CA GLN A 24 -12.63 0.62 4.07
C GLN A 24 -11.91 0.38 5.39
N ALA A 25 -11.70 -0.89 5.70
CA ALA A 25 -10.79 -1.33 6.75
C ALA A 25 -9.58 -1.98 6.09
N TRP A 26 -8.39 -1.62 6.58
CA TRP A 26 -7.11 -2.09 6.05
C TRP A 26 -6.32 -2.83 7.11
N ARG A 27 -5.70 -3.93 6.70
CA ARG A 27 -4.67 -4.63 7.47
C ARG A 27 -3.37 -4.61 6.67
N LEU A 28 -2.31 -4.09 7.28
CA LEU A 28 -1.00 -3.92 6.67
C LEU A 28 -0.01 -4.83 7.39
N ALA A 29 0.37 -5.93 6.75
CA ALA A 29 1.37 -6.86 7.28
C ALA A 29 2.76 -6.44 6.82
N GLU A 30 3.70 -6.27 7.75
CA GLU A 30 5.10 -5.93 7.45
C GLU A 30 6.01 -6.55 8.51
N HIS A 31 7.27 -6.85 8.15
CA HIS A 31 8.25 -7.37 9.10
C HIS A 31 9.25 -6.30 9.52
N ASP A 32 9.66 -5.40 8.60
CA ASP A 32 10.70 -4.43 8.88
C ASP A 32 10.21 -3.34 9.87
N PRO A 33 10.76 -3.27 11.10
CA PRO A 33 10.33 -2.30 12.10
C PRO A 33 10.55 -0.86 11.67
N ALA A 34 11.58 -0.58 10.86
CA ALA A 34 11.83 0.77 10.35
C ALA A 34 10.74 1.20 9.35
N LEU A 35 10.26 0.28 8.51
CA LEU A 35 9.14 0.54 7.61
C LEU A 35 7.83 0.69 8.37
N ILE A 36 7.60 -0.11 9.42
CA ILE A 36 6.43 0.02 10.31
C ILE A 36 6.40 1.40 10.97
N THR A 37 7.51 1.85 11.57
CA THR A 37 7.59 3.19 12.16
C THR A 37 7.28 4.27 11.14
N ARG A 38 7.85 4.16 9.93
CA ARG A 38 7.60 5.12 8.85
C ARG A 38 6.16 5.08 8.35
N ALA A 39 5.55 3.90 8.27
CA ALA A 39 4.15 3.74 7.88
C ALA A 39 3.24 4.48 8.86
N ARG A 40 3.42 4.28 10.17
CA ARG A 40 2.66 4.96 11.22
C ARG A 40 2.74 6.49 11.09
N ALA A 41 3.94 7.02 10.85
CA ALA A 41 4.13 8.46 10.67
C ALA A 41 3.45 9.02 9.41
N LEU A 42 3.38 8.26 8.32
CA LEU A 42 2.82 8.71 7.04
C LEU A 42 1.30 8.54 6.92
N ILE A 43 0.76 7.54 7.61
CA ILE A 43 -0.67 7.21 7.59
C ILE A 43 -1.46 8.21 8.44
N GLY A 44 -0.87 8.71 9.53
CA GLY A 44 -1.51 9.70 10.41
C GLY A 44 -2.66 9.10 11.22
N GLU A 45 -3.08 9.79 12.28
CA GLU A 45 -4.05 9.24 13.24
C GLU A 45 -5.52 9.33 12.77
N GLU A 46 -5.82 10.15 11.76
CA GLU A 46 -7.20 10.35 11.27
C GLU A 46 -7.77 9.15 10.53
N GLN A 47 -6.94 8.17 10.16
CA GLN A 47 -7.37 6.99 9.44
C GLN A 47 -7.76 5.89 10.43
N THR A 48 -9.05 5.88 10.80
CA THR A 48 -9.60 5.15 11.94
C THR A 48 -9.75 3.63 11.77
N HIS A 49 -9.50 3.10 10.57
CA HIS A 49 -9.73 1.68 10.26
C HIS A 49 -8.48 1.03 9.65
N ILE A 50 -7.31 1.29 10.22
CA ILE A 50 -6.03 0.72 9.76
C ILE A 50 -5.38 -0.05 10.90
N GLU A 51 -5.11 -1.32 10.63
CA GLU A 51 -4.34 -2.21 11.49
C GLU A 51 -2.96 -2.45 10.85
N ILE A 52 -1.88 -2.21 11.58
CA ILE A 52 -0.50 -2.57 11.16
C ILE A 52 -0.06 -3.76 12.00
N VAL A 53 0.21 -4.88 11.34
CA VAL A 53 0.60 -6.15 11.94
C VAL A 53 2.07 -6.42 11.64
N GLU A 54 2.88 -6.53 12.68
CA GLU A 54 4.25 -7.03 12.55
C GLU A 54 4.21 -8.54 12.34
N THR A 55 4.71 -9.03 11.20
CA THR A 55 4.72 -10.46 10.90
C THR A 55 5.83 -10.81 9.92
N ASP A 56 6.56 -11.89 10.21
CA ASP A 56 7.53 -12.46 9.27
C ASP A 56 6.82 -13.34 8.24
N LEU A 57 6.52 -12.74 7.08
CA LEU A 57 5.89 -13.46 5.97
C LEU A 57 6.79 -14.52 5.34
N ALA A 58 8.12 -14.48 5.58
CA ALA A 58 9.03 -15.50 5.09
C ALA A 58 8.94 -16.80 5.91
N ALA A 59 8.55 -16.70 7.19
CA ALA A 59 8.21 -17.84 8.02
C ALA A 59 6.84 -18.46 7.66
N GLY A 60 6.03 -17.77 6.86
CA GLY A 60 4.70 -18.18 6.41
C GLY A 60 3.65 -17.11 6.65
N VAL A 61 2.43 -17.35 6.16
CA VAL A 61 1.29 -16.45 6.39
C VAL A 61 0.45 -17.01 7.55
N PRO A 62 0.36 -16.32 8.70
CA PRO A 62 -0.48 -16.77 9.81
C PRO A 62 -1.96 -16.74 9.41
N GLU A 63 -2.73 -17.76 9.80
CA GLU A 63 -4.18 -17.82 9.50
C GLU A 63 -4.94 -16.62 10.09
N ALA A 64 -4.54 -16.17 11.29
CA ALA A 64 -5.11 -14.99 11.94
C ALA A 64 -5.01 -13.71 11.07
N LEU A 65 -4.02 -13.64 10.16
CA LEU A 65 -3.87 -12.51 9.24
C LEU A 65 -4.98 -12.51 8.16
N LEU A 66 -5.49 -13.69 7.81
CA LEU A 66 -6.49 -13.91 6.77
C LEU A 66 -7.93 -13.79 7.28
N GLU A 67 -8.14 -13.92 8.59
CA GLU A 67 -9.48 -13.82 9.19
C GLU A 67 -10.14 -12.47 8.86
N GLY A 68 -11.34 -12.54 8.28
CA GLY A 68 -12.17 -11.38 7.95
C GLY A 68 -11.72 -10.56 6.73
N VAL A 69 -10.79 -11.07 5.92
CA VAL A 69 -10.31 -10.42 4.69
C VAL A 69 -11.27 -10.67 3.53
N ASP A 70 -11.77 -9.58 2.92
CA ASP A 70 -12.66 -9.63 1.76
C ASP A 70 -11.87 -9.68 0.43
N GLY A 71 -10.58 -9.37 0.47
CA GLY A 71 -9.66 -9.43 -0.67
C GLY A 71 -8.26 -8.86 -0.36
N SER A 72 -7.25 -9.30 -1.11
CA SER A 72 -5.89 -8.73 -1.07
C SER A 72 -5.64 -7.93 -2.36
N PRO A 73 -5.25 -6.65 -2.30
CA PRO A 73 -4.99 -5.86 -3.50
C PRO A 73 -3.77 -6.44 -4.25
N PRO A 74 -3.84 -6.59 -5.59
CA PRO A 74 -2.72 -7.12 -6.35
C PRO A 74 -1.53 -6.17 -6.26
N ARG A 75 -0.34 -6.70 -5.91
CA ARG A 75 0.92 -5.94 -6.00
C ARG A 75 1.11 -5.45 -7.43
N ARG A 76 0.98 -4.15 -7.66
CA ARG A 76 1.48 -3.52 -8.89
C ARG A 76 2.01 -2.12 -8.59
N PHE A 77 3.14 -2.04 -7.88
CA PHE A 77 4.12 -0.96 -8.06
C PHE A 77 5.47 -1.43 -7.49
N SER A 78 6.31 -1.98 -8.37
CA SER A 78 7.70 -2.29 -8.09
C SER A 78 8.44 -0.97 -7.85
N ILE A 79 8.69 -0.61 -6.58
CA ILE A 79 9.57 0.51 -6.20
C ILE A 79 11.03 0.06 -6.33
N TRP A 80 11.54 0.01 -7.56
CA TRP A 80 12.99 0.18 -7.78
C TRP A 80 13.21 1.63 -8.17
N CYS A 81 13.67 2.45 -7.21
CA CYS A 81 14.28 3.73 -7.49
C CYS A 81 15.59 3.48 -8.26
N ARG A 82 15.59 3.64 -9.58
CA ARG A 82 16.81 3.95 -10.34
C ARG A 82 16.81 5.46 -10.63
N PRO A 83 17.88 6.21 -10.31
CA PRO A 83 17.98 7.58 -10.78
C PRO A 83 18.15 7.57 -12.30
N GLY A 84 17.22 8.23 -13.02
CA GLY A 84 17.43 8.61 -14.42
C GLY A 84 16.77 7.75 -15.51
N GLY A 85 15.83 6.87 -15.21
CA GLY A 85 15.11 6.10 -16.24
C GLY A 85 13.73 6.66 -16.57
N SER A 86 13.54 7.17 -17.80
CA SER A 86 12.20 7.41 -18.34
C SER A 86 11.64 6.10 -18.91
N LEU A 87 10.41 5.73 -18.54
CA LEU A 87 9.67 4.65 -19.19
C LEU A 87 8.55 5.25 -20.05
N PRO A 88 8.28 4.70 -21.25
CA PRO A 88 7.21 5.20 -22.10
C PRO A 88 5.85 4.81 -21.51
N PHE A 89 4.97 5.80 -21.41
CA PHE A 89 3.54 5.60 -21.12
C PHE A 89 2.90 4.89 -22.34
N PRO A 90 2.09 3.83 -22.18
CA PRO A 90 1.25 3.37 -23.27
C PRO A 90 0.19 4.44 -23.54
N ALA A 91 0.33 5.11 -24.67
CA ALA A 91 -0.58 6.15 -25.12
C ALA A 91 -1.92 5.55 -25.55
N ASN A 92 -2.88 5.40 -24.63
CA ASN A 92 -4.30 5.56 -24.97
C ASN A 92 -5.21 5.64 -23.73
N SER A 93 -5.54 6.85 -23.30
CA SER A 93 -6.91 7.22 -22.91
C SER A 93 -6.97 8.71 -22.63
N ARG A 94 -7.95 9.36 -23.26
CA ARG A 94 -8.15 10.80 -23.28
C ARG A 94 -8.64 11.24 -21.91
N HIS A 95 -7.90 12.17 -21.30
CA HIS A 95 -8.31 13.25 -20.39
C HIS A 95 -7.31 13.45 -19.23
N GLY A 96 -6.82 14.67 -19.09
CA GLY A 96 -6.47 15.25 -17.78
C GLY A 96 -4.99 15.26 -17.40
N GLY A 97 -4.32 16.38 -17.71
CA GLY A 97 -3.42 17.09 -16.79
C GLY A 97 -2.13 16.39 -16.36
N CYS A 98 -1.01 16.85 -16.92
CA CYS A 98 0.34 16.58 -16.41
C CYS A 98 0.45 17.09 -14.96
N ARG A 99 0.48 16.20 -13.97
CA ARG A 99 0.89 16.55 -12.60
C ARG A 99 2.28 16.00 -12.36
N SER A 100 3.26 16.90 -12.34
CA SER A 100 4.61 16.58 -11.87
C SER A 100 4.55 16.27 -10.38
N TRP A 101 4.92 15.05 -9.99
CA TRP A 101 5.19 14.74 -8.60
C TRP A 101 6.64 15.14 -8.30
N ARG A 102 6.84 16.04 -7.35
CA ARG A 102 8.14 16.23 -6.68
C ARG A 102 8.08 15.50 -5.35
N CYS A 103 9.17 14.79 -5.06
CA CYS A 103 9.42 14.13 -3.78
C CYS A 103 9.54 15.14 -2.65
#